data_AF-A0A3A4V907-F1
#
_entry.id   AF-A0A3A4V907-F1
#
_cell.length_a   1.000
_cell.length_b   1.000
_cell.length_c   1.000
_cell.angle_alpha   90.00
_cell.angle_beta   90.00
_cell.angle_gamma   90.00
#
_symmetry.space_group_name_H-M   'P 1'
#
loop_
_entity.id
_entity.type
_entity.pdbx_description
1 polymer ?
#
loop_
_entity_poly.entity_id
_entity_poly.type
_entity_poly.pdbx_seq_one_letter_code
_entity_poly.pdbx_strand_id
1 'polypeptide(L)'
;MVELSEKFIHKYMRKAKAVADDNKICYSRQLGAVIIKVYDDGTSRGVSSGYNGPPKKTPHCDTEEYLREVFWPQLTYEEKCTAAKKVNLVVTVPENDEGGNEYLDILASCSFAKSAAGCGSCPRRLIDAKTGQRVELCSCQHAERNAIYNATEDTYGCWMFCWCGVPCSDCTGAIINAGIKRVYCLDDNTGAHKGDYSYSSRWLFEKAGVKLVCMNKELFLEEQK
;
A
#
# COMPACT_ATOMS: atom_id res chain seq x y z
N MET A 1 -5.94 23.53 -21.29
CA MET A 1 -5.73 22.14 -20.83
C MET A 1 -6.95 21.34 -21.19
N VAL A 2 -6.77 20.20 -21.86
CA VAL A 2 -7.85 19.27 -22.18
C VAL A 2 -8.37 18.62 -20.90
N GLU A 3 -9.67 18.67 -20.68
CA GLU A 3 -10.34 18.02 -19.55
C GLU A 3 -11.09 16.79 -20.07
N LEU A 4 -10.90 15.62 -19.45
CA LEU A 4 -11.70 14.44 -19.78
C LEU A 4 -13.14 14.65 -19.30
N SER A 5 -14.10 14.12 -20.06
CA SER A 5 -15.48 14.10 -19.59
C SER A 5 -15.63 13.19 -18.36
N GLU A 6 -16.62 13.50 -17.53
CA GLU A 6 -16.93 12.75 -16.31
C GLU A 6 -17.10 11.25 -16.57
N LYS A 7 -17.72 10.88 -17.71
CA LYS A 7 -17.85 9.49 -18.17
C LYS A 7 -16.50 8.77 -18.26
N PHE A 8 -15.46 9.42 -18.79
CA PHE A 8 -14.13 8.82 -18.90
C PHE A 8 -13.42 8.76 -17.54
N ILE A 9 -13.56 9.79 -16.71
CA ILE A 9 -13.03 9.80 -15.34
C ILE A 9 -13.61 8.61 -14.56
N HIS A 10 -14.93 8.41 -14.61
CA HIS A 10 -15.61 7.30 -13.94
C HIS A 10 -15.16 5.95 -14.48
N LYS A 11 -15.01 5.83 -15.80
CA LYS A 11 -14.48 4.62 -16.44
C LYS A 11 -13.10 4.24 -15.89
N TYR A 12 -12.17 5.18 -15.75
CA TYR A 12 -10.83 4.87 -15.25
C TYR A 12 -10.78 4.62 -13.74
N MET A 13 -11.61 5.29 -12.95
CA MET A 13 -11.76 4.96 -11.53
C MET A 13 -12.32 3.55 -11.33
N ARG A 14 -13.33 3.13 -12.12
CA ARG A 14 -13.83 1.75 -12.13
C ARG A 14 -12.77 0.73 -12.56
N LYS A 15 -11.88 1.09 -13.48
CA LYS A 15 -10.72 0.24 -13.82
C LYS A 15 -9.76 0.11 -12.64
N ALA A 16 -9.46 1.18 -11.91
CA ALA A 16 -8.64 1.10 -10.71
C ALA A 16 -9.29 0.21 -9.63
N LYS A 17 -10.62 0.30 -9.46
CA LYS A 17 -11.39 -0.63 -8.62
C LYS A 17 -11.25 -2.08 -9.07
N ALA A 18 -11.44 -2.36 -10.36
CA ALA A 18 -11.31 -3.71 -10.90
C ALA A 18 -9.89 -4.28 -10.66
N VAL A 19 -8.85 -3.48 -10.87
CA VAL A 19 -7.46 -3.87 -10.55
C VAL A 19 -7.31 -4.25 -9.07
N ALA A 20 -7.94 -3.53 -8.16
CA ALA A 20 -7.94 -3.86 -6.74
C ALA A 20 -8.71 -5.17 -6.43
N ASP A 21 -9.90 -5.32 -7.01
CA ASP A 21 -10.79 -6.46 -6.76
C ASP A 21 -10.24 -7.78 -7.33
N ASP A 22 -9.57 -7.71 -8.48
CA ASP A 22 -9.00 -8.86 -9.17
C ASP A 22 -7.68 -9.35 -8.53
N ASN A 23 -7.02 -8.52 -7.70
CA ASN A 23 -5.68 -8.80 -7.16
C ASN A 23 -5.67 -8.77 -5.62
N LYS A 24 -6.33 -9.74 -5.00
CA LYS A 24 -6.47 -9.85 -3.53
C LYS A 24 -5.25 -10.45 -2.83
N ILE A 25 -4.07 -9.87 -3.08
CA ILE A 25 -2.80 -10.40 -2.56
C ILE A 25 -2.49 -9.85 -1.16
N CYS A 26 -2.67 -8.56 -0.93
CA CYS A 26 -2.37 -7.97 0.37
C CYS A 26 -3.49 -8.25 1.38
N TYR A 27 -3.13 -8.79 2.54
CA TYR A 27 -4.11 -9.06 3.61
C TYR A 27 -4.67 -7.82 4.30
N SER A 28 -4.03 -6.64 4.15
CA SER A 28 -4.45 -5.45 4.89
C SER A 28 -5.51 -4.61 4.17
N ARG A 29 -5.38 -4.42 2.85
CA ARG A 29 -6.25 -3.56 2.02
C ARG A 29 -6.18 -4.07 0.58
N GLN A 30 -7.24 -3.87 -0.19
CA GLN A 30 -7.26 -4.13 -1.63
C GLN A 30 -7.25 -2.80 -2.36
N LEU A 31 -6.09 -2.43 -2.90
CA LEU A 31 -5.86 -1.14 -3.55
C LEU A 31 -5.47 -1.36 -5.00
N GLY A 32 -5.89 -0.45 -5.87
CA GLY A 32 -5.59 -0.47 -7.29
C GLY A 32 -5.31 0.93 -7.80
N ALA A 33 -4.39 1.05 -8.75
CA ALA A 33 -4.04 2.28 -9.40
C ALA A 33 -3.91 2.07 -10.91
N VAL A 34 -4.30 3.09 -11.69
CA VAL A 34 -4.19 3.11 -13.15
C VAL A 34 -3.57 4.43 -13.58
N ILE A 35 -2.58 4.37 -14.46
CA ILE A 35 -1.99 5.54 -15.11
C ILE A 35 -2.53 5.62 -16.54
N ILE A 36 -2.90 6.82 -16.95
CA ILE A 36 -3.37 7.10 -18.31
C ILE A 36 -2.62 8.29 -18.90
N LYS A 37 -2.52 8.30 -20.23
CA LYS A 37 -2.07 9.44 -21.01
C LYS A 37 -3.27 10.09 -21.67
N VAL A 38 -3.35 11.42 -21.59
CA VAL A 38 -4.38 12.24 -22.23
C VAL A 38 -3.71 13.06 -23.32
N TYR A 39 -4.33 13.10 -24.50
CA TYR A 39 -3.79 13.79 -25.68
C TYR A 39 -4.57 15.08 -25.96
N ASP A 40 -3.99 15.96 -26.78
CA ASP A 40 -4.55 17.28 -27.08
C ASP A 40 -5.89 17.22 -27.83
N ASP A 41 -6.18 16.09 -28.48
CA ASP A 41 -7.44 15.84 -29.19
C ASP A 41 -8.59 15.38 -28.27
N GLY A 42 -8.37 15.29 -26.96
CA GLY A 42 -9.37 14.80 -26.01
C GLY A 42 -9.39 13.28 -25.82
N THR A 43 -8.57 12.53 -26.56
CA THR A 43 -8.48 11.08 -26.40
C THR A 43 -7.61 10.70 -25.20
N SER A 44 -7.76 9.47 -24.72
CA SER A 44 -6.94 8.94 -23.63
C SER A 44 -6.62 7.46 -23.85
N ARG A 45 -5.44 7.06 -23.39
CA ARG A 45 -4.96 5.66 -23.43
C ARG A 45 -4.43 5.25 -22.07
N GLY A 46 -4.68 4.00 -21.68
CA GLY A 46 -4.05 3.41 -20.50
C GLY A 46 -2.55 3.18 -20.72
N VAL A 47 -1.75 3.55 -19.73
CA VAL A 47 -0.29 3.39 -19.72
C VAL A 47 0.09 2.17 -18.90
N SER A 48 -0.36 2.12 -17.65
CA SER A 48 -0.04 1.03 -16.72
C SER A 48 -1.07 0.91 -15.62
N SER A 49 -0.97 -0.17 -14.85
CA SER A 49 -1.72 -0.36 -13.62
C SER A 49 -0.86 -1.02 -12.54
N GLY A 50 -1.33 -0.90 -11.30
CA GLY A 50 -0.69 -1.52 -10.15
C GLY A 50 -1.70 -1.85 -9.06
N TYR A 51 -1.42 -2.89 -8.31
CA TYR A 51 -2.10 -3.25 -7.07
C TYR A 51 -1.07 -3.36 -5.96
N ASN A 52 -1.49 -3.38 -4.71
CA ASN A 52 -0.57 -3.51 -3.58
C ASN A 52 -0.17 -4.98 -3.35
N GLY A 53 1.13 -5.24 -3.27
CA GLY A 53 1.68 -6.58 -3.17
C GLY A 53 3.21 -6.58 -3.06
N PRO A 54 3.84 -7.71 -2.71
CA PRO A 54 5.29 -7.80 -2.62
C PRO A 54 5.95 -7.55 -3.98
N PRO A 55 7.22 -7.11 -4.01
CA PRO A 55 8.02 -7.09 -5.23
C PRO A 55 7.98 -8.41 -6.00
N LYS A 56 8.22 -8.33 -7.30
CA LYS A 56 8.25 -9.54 -8.15
C LYS A 56 9.39 -10.45 -7.68
N LYS A 57 9.10 -11.76 -7.63
CA LYS A 57 10.06 -12.81 -7.25
C LYS A 57 10.58 -12.72 -5.80
N THR A 58 9.87 -12.03 -4.91
CA THR A 58 10.17 -12.04 -3.47
C THR A 58 9.09 -12.80 -2.69
N PRO A 59 9.41 -13.38 -1.53
CA PRO A 59 8.41 -13.98 -0.66
C PRO A 59 7.31 -12.99 -0.24
N HIS A 60 6.11 -13.51 0.02
CA HIS A 60 5.04 -12.73 0.64
C HIS A 60 5.34 -12.50 2.14
N CYS A 61 4.66 -11.52 2.75
CA CYS A 61 4.96 -11.10 4.13
C CYS A 61 4.59 -12.14 5.20
N ASP A 62 3.80 -13.15 4.88
CA ASP A 62 3.40 -14.25 5.78
C ASP A 62 4.15 -15.56 5.52
N THR A 63 5.21 -15.54 4.71
CA THR A 63 6.06 -16.72 4.52
C THR A 63 6.95 -16.97 5.74
N GLU A 64 7.24 -18.24 6.04
CA GLU A 64 8.13 -18.61 7.15
C GLU A 64 9.49 -17.91 7.03
N GLU A 65 10.07 -17.92 5.82
CA GLU A 65 11.35 -17.27 5.52
C GLU A 65 11.31 -15.77 5.83
N TYR A 66 10.33 -15.03 5.32
CA TYR A 66 10.22 -13.60 5.58
C TYR A 66 9.97 -13.28 7.06
N LEU A 67 9.14 -14.07 7.73
CA LEU A 67 8.83 -13.87 9.15
C LEU A 67 10.07 -14.09 10.03
N ARG A 68 10.88 -15.11 9.71
CA ARG A 68 12.09 -15.46 10.44
C ARG A 68 13.24 -14.49 10.19
N GLU A 69 13.46 -14.10 8.93
CA GLU A 69 14.68 -13.42 8.51
C GLU A 69 14.53 -11.90 8.46
N VAL A 70 13.31 -11.39 8.28
CA VAL A 70 13.05 -9.95 8.13
C VAL A 70 12.14 -9.42 9.23
N PHE A 71 10.99 -10.07 9.47
CA PHE A 71 9.99 -9.53 10.40
C PHE A 71 10.46 -9.61 11.87
N TRP A 72 10.76 -10.81 12.37
CA TRP A 72 11.13 -11.03 13.78
C TRP A 72 12.38 -10.26 14.24
N PRO A 73 13.48 -10.21 13.45
CA PRO A 73 14.69 -9.53 13.89
C PRO A 73 14.53 -8.01 14.07
N GLN A 74 13.53 -7.41 13.43
CA GLN A 74 13.24 -5.97 13.51
C GLN A 74 12.27 -5.60 14.64
N LEU A 75 11.73 -6.58 15.36
CA LEU A 75 10.79 -6.35 16.46
C LEU A 75 11.53 -5.95 17.74
N THR A 76 10.93 -5.05 18.51
CA THR A 76 11.35 -4.81 19.89
C THR A 76 11.00 -6.01 20.77
N TYR A 77 11.60 -6.10 21.95
CA TYR A 77 11.26 -7.15 22.91
C TYR A 77 9.76 -7.22 23.23
N GLU A 78 9.12 -6.07 23.46
CA GLU A 78 7.68 -5.98 23.74
C GLU A 78 6.83 -6.48 22.58
N GLU A 79 7.25 -6.18 21.35
CA GLU A 79 6.57 -6.64 20.14
C GLU A 79 6.76 -8.13 19.91
N LYS A 80 7.96 -8.68 20.14
CA LYS A 80 8.22 -10.12 20.10
C LYS A 80 7.33 -10.85 21.10
N CYS A 81 7.24 -10.35 22.33
CA CYS A 81 6.35 -10.88 23.36
C CYS A 81 4.86 -10.83 22.95
N THR A 82 4.43 -9.73 22.34
CA THR A 82 3.05 -9.58 21.85
C THR A 82 2.75 -10.53 20.70
N ALA A 83 3.66 -10.62 19.73
CA ALA A 83 3.54 -11.50 18.57
C ALA A 83 3.50 -12.97 18.99
N ALA A 84 4.40 -13.40 19.89
CA ALA A 84 4.45 -14.76 20.42
C ALA A 84 3.15 -15.14 21.15
N LYS A 85 2.59 -14.24 21.97
CA LYS A 85 1.30 -14.45 22.64
C LYS A 85 0.17 -14.68 21.64
N LYS A 86 0.11 -13.91 20.55
CA LYS A 86 -0.96 -14.03 19.55
C LYS A 86 -0.92 -15.31 18.74
N VAL A 87 0.25 -15.94 18.62
CA VAL A 87 0.39 -17.24 17.97
C VAL A 87 0.40 -18.41 18.97
N ASN A 88 0.02 -18.15 20.23
CA ASN A 88 0.03 -19.13 21.34
C ASN A 88 1.37 -19.83 21.53
N LEU A 89 2.47 -19.12 21.27
CA LEU A 89 3.83 -19.65 21.40
C LEU A 89 4.35 -19.42 22.81
N VAL A 90 4.63 -20.52 23.52
CA VAL A 90 5.27 -20.49 24.84
C VAL A 90 6.79 -20.53 24.63
N VAL A 91 7.38 -19.35 24.41
CA VAL A 91 8.83 -19.21 24.24
C VAL A 91 9.36 -18.12 25.16
N THR A 92 10.50 -18.38 25.77
CA THR A 92 11.30 -17.36 26.49
C THR A 92 11.95 -16.47 25.44
N VAL A 93 11.39 -15.28 25.23
CA VAL A 93 12.06 -14.22 24.46
C VAL A 93 13.09 -13.61 25.41
N PRO A 94 14.39 -13.59 25.07
CA PRO A 94 15.38 -12.92 25.91
C PRO A 94 15.18 -11.39 25.85
N GLU A 95 15.33 -10.71 26.99
CA GLU A 95 15.46 -9.26 27.02
C GLU A 95 16.82 -8.88 26.40
N ASN A 96 16.83 -7.91 25.48
CA ASN A 96 18.02 -7.44 24.76
C ASN A 96 18.94 -6.59 25.68
N ASP A 97 19.26 -7.08 26.87
CA ASP A 97 20.41 -6.58 27.62
C ASP A 97 21.69 -7.11 26.96
N GLU A 98 22.81 -6.40 27.10
CA GLU A 98 24.09 -6.61 26.40
C GLU A 98 24.80 -7.98 26.64
N GLY A 99 24.04 -9.02 27.02
CA GLY A 99 24.44 -10.43 27.09
C GLY A 99 23.30 -11.41 26.78
N GLY A 100 22.23 -10.97 26.09
CA GLY A 100 21.12 -11.82 25.67
C GLY A 100 21.60 -13.01 24.83
N ASN A 101 21.14 -14.22 25.15
CA ASN A 101 21.56 -15.42 24.45
C ASN A 101 20.99 -15.43 23.02
N GLU A 102 21.77 -14.98 22.04
CA GLU A 102 21.45 -14.93 20.61
C GLU A 102 20.85 -16.25 20.10
N TYR A 103 21.30 -17.39 20.62
CA TYR A 103 20.77 -18.70 20.28
C TYR A 103 19.30 -18.88 20.68
N LEU A 104 18.87 -18.34 21.82
CA LEU A 104 17.46 -18.39 22.25
C LEU A 104 16.57 -17.51 21.36
N ASP A 105 17.05 -16.35 20.91
CA ASP A 105 16.28 -15.51 19.98
C ASP A 105 16.15 -16.17 18.59
N ILE A 106 17.21 -16.85 18.12
CA ILE A 106 17.15 -17.64 16.87
C ILE A 106 16.10 -18.76 16.98
N LEU A 107 16.08 -19.50 18.09
CA LEU A 107 15.09 -20.55 18.33
C LEU A 107 13.67 -19.98 18.43
N ALA A 108 13.51 -18.83 19.09
CA ALA A 108 12.24 -18.12 19.18
C ALA A 108 11.74 -17.67 17.81
N SER A 109 12.63 -17.08 17.00
CA SER A 109 12.35 -16.67 15.62
C SER A 109 11.88 -17.84 14.77
N CYS A 110 12.61 -18.97 14.81
CA CYS A 110 12.24 -20.17 14.07
C CYS A 110 10.86 -20.71 14.49
N SER A 111 10.60 -20.75 15.79
CA SER A 111 9.33 -21.26 16.33
C SER A 111 8.17 -20.33 15.99
N PHE A 112 8.36 -19.03 16.14
CA PHE A 112 7.39 -18.01 15.75
C PHE A 112 7.07 -18.07 14.27
N ALA A 113 8.08 -18.11 13.41
CA ALA A 113 7.90 -18.12 11.97
C ALA A 113 7.08 -19.34 11.51
N LYS A 114 7.35 -20.53 12.07
CA LYS A 114 6.57 -21.74 11.79
C LYS A 114 5.11 -21.63 12.23
N SER A 115 4.86 -21.01 13.38
CA SER A 115 3.50 -20.83 13.91
C SER A 115 2.72 -19.73 13.19
N ALA A 116 3.39 -18.67 12.73
CA ALA A 116 2.79 -17.51 12.11
C ALA A 116 2.70 -17.59 10.58
N ALA A 117 3.48 -18.49 9.94
CA ALA A 117 3.49 -18.64 8.50
C ALA A 117 2.11 -19.05 7.96
N GLY A 118 1.74 -18.49 6.81
CA GLY A 118 0.46 -18.80 6.16
C GLY A 118 -0.77 -18.33 6.94
N CYS A 119 -0.62 -17.38 7.89
CA CYS A 119 -1.71 -16.91 8.73
C CYS A 119 -2.85 -16.20 7.97
N GLY A 120 -2.70 -15.92 6.67
CA GLY A 120 -3.72 -15.25 5.85
C GLY A 120 -4.08 -13.84 6.34
N SER A 121 -3.22 -13.25 7.18
CA SER A 121 -3.43 -11.95 7.79
C SER A 121 -2.13 -11.13 7.72
N CYS A 122 -2.24 -9.80 7.82
CA CYS A 122 -1.06 -8.94 7.76
C CYS A 122 -0.21 -9.15 9.03
N PRO A 123 1.08 -9.54 8.94
CA PRO A 123 1.93 -9.79 10.11
C PRO A 123 2.03 -8.62 11.08
N ARG A 124 1.89 -7.38 10.59
CA ARG A 124 1.84 -6.18 11.44
C ARG A 124 0.71 -6.20 12.47
N ARG A 125 -0.36 -6.98 12.24
CA ARG A 125 -1.44 -7.18 13.22
C ARG A 125 -1.01 -8.06 14.39
N LEU A 126 0.03 -8.88 14.23
CA LEU A 126 0.59 -9.70 15.31
C LEU A 126 1.23 -8.82 16.41
N ILE A 127 1.62 -7.59 16.07
CA ILE A 127 2.20 -6.61 16.99
C ILE A 127 1.27 -5.42 17.27
N ASP A 128 -0.03 -5.55 16.96
CA ASP A 128 -1.04 -4.49 17.16
C ASP A 128 -0.78 -3.17 16.39
N ALA A 129 0.09 -3.19 15.38
CA ALA A 129 0.36 -1.99 14.59
C ALA A 129 -0.89 -1.55 13.81
N LYS A 130 -1.22 -0.27 13.90
CA LYS A 130 -2.35 0.35 13.20
C LYS A 130 -2.06 0.54 11.71
N THR A 131 -3.06 1.02 10.96
CA THR A 131 -2.83 1.44 9.58
C THR A 131 -1.77 2.55 9.56
N GLY A 132 -0.77 2.45 8.67
CA GLY A 132 0.29 3.45 8.54
C GLY A 132 1.42 3.33 9.57
N GLN A 133 1.33 2.42 10.53
CA GLN A 133 2.41 2.15 11.49
C GLN A 133 3.22 0.91 11.08
N ARG A 134 4.51 0.93 11.46
CA ARG A 134 5.48 -0.14 11.23
C ARG A 134 5.51 -0.60 9.77
N VAL A 135 5.43 0.34 8.83
CA VAL A 135 5.32 0.05 7.39
C VAL A 135 6.59 -0.63 6.87
N GLU A 136 7.73 -0.35 7.48
CA GLU A 136 9.04 -0.96 7.21
C GLU A 136 9.06 -2.48 7.43
N LEU A 137 8.15 -3.03 8.24
CA LEU A 137 8.01 -4.48 8.41
C LEU A 137 7.28 -5.17 7.24
N CYS A 138 6.61 -4.40 6.39
CA CYS A 138 5.79 -4.91 5.28
C CYS A 138 6.62 -5.04 4.01
N SER A 139 6.64 -6.23 3.40
CA SER A 139 7.26 -6.41 2.08
C SER A 139 6.43 -5.79 0.95
N CYS A 140 5.12 -5.65 1.14
CA CYS A 140 4.23 -5.17 0.09
C CYS A 140 4.48 -3.70 -0.27
N GLN A 141 4.60 -3.43 -1.56
CA GLN A 141 4.54 -2.10 -2.14
C GLN A 141 3.09 -1.65 -2.32
N HIS A 142 2.90 -0.33 -2.38
CA HIS A 142 1.59 0.28 -2.63
C HIS A 142 1.22 0.25 -4.12
N ALA A 143 -0.09 0.34 -4.40
CA ALA A 143 -0.61 0.25 -5.76
C ALA A 143 -0.10 1.37 -6.67
N GLU A 144 0.01 2.60 -6.13
CA GLU A 144 0.49 3.79 -6.85
C GLU A 144 1.93 3.61 -7.34
N ARG A 145 2.81 3.13 -6.45
CA ARG A 145 4.21 2.84 -6.76
C ARG A 145 4.32 1.72 -7.78
N ASN A 146 3.57 0.63 -7.59
CA ASN A 146 3.57 -0.47 -8.55
C ASN A 146 3.06 -0.05 -9.93
N ALA A 147 2.09 0.87 -10.01
CA ALA A 147 1.64 1.40 -11.29
C ALA A 147 2.74 2.20 -12.01
N ILE A 148 3.56 2.96 -11.26
CA ILE A 148 4.73 3.66 -11.81
C ILE A 148 5.81 2.65 -12.24
N TYR A 149 6.15 1.69 -11.38
CA TYR A 149 7.18 0.68 -11.68
C TYR A 149 6.83 -0.23 -12.85
N ASN A 150 5.54 -0.50 -13.08
CA ASN A 150 5.07 -1.29 -14.21
C ASN A 150 4.89 -0.48 -15.49
N ALA A 151 5.08 0.85 -15.47
CA ALA A 151 5.00 1.67 -16.67
C ALA A 151 6.14 1.31 -17.63
N THR A 152 5.79 0.99 -18.88
CA THR A 152 6.74 0.68 -19.96
C THR A 152 7.13 1.91 -20.78
N GLU A 153 6.45 3.03 -20.54
CA GLU A 153 6.67 4.33 -21.19
C GLU A 153 6.74 5.44 -20.13
N ASP A 154 7.22 6.61 -20.56
CA ASP A 154 7.31 7.78 -19.68
C ASP A 154 5.94 8.22 -19.15
N THR A 155 5.87 8.37 -17.83
CA THR A 155 4.68 8.81 -17.10
C THR A 155 4.59 10.34 -16.97
N TYR A 156 5.55 11.09 -17.49
CA TYR A 156 5.52 12.55 -17.46
C TYR A 156 4.26 13.09 -18.14
N GLY A 157 3.54 14.00 -17.47
CA GLY A 157 2.29 14.56 -17.96
C GLY A 157 1.06 13.65 -17.80
N CYS A 158 1.25 12.39 -17.40
CA CYS A 158 0.15 11.43 -17.26
C CYS A 158 -0.75 11.75 -16.06
N TRP A 159 -1.91 11.11 -16.03
CA TRP A 159 -2.89 11.19 -14.95
C TRP A 159 -2.98 9.83 -14.25
N MET A 160 -3.15 9.85 -12.94
CA MET A 160 -3.27 8.63 -12.13
C MET A 160 -4.64 8.57 -11.47
N PHE A 161 -5.24 7.38 -11.45
CA PHE A 161 -6.49 7.06 -10.76
C PHE A 161 -6.20 6.02 -9.69
N CYS A 162 -6.50 6.33 -8.44
CA CYS A 162 -6.23 5.49 -7.29
C CYS A 162 -7.55 5.07 -6.62
N TRP A 163 -7.79 3.77 -6.54
CA TRP A 163 -8.85 3.16 -5.72
C TRP A 163 -8.41 3.08 -4.26
N CYS A 164 -8.07 4.23 -3.70
CA CYS A 164 -7.71 4.43 -2.30
C CYS A 164 -7.99 5.88 -1.92
N GLY A 165 -7.88 6.21 -0.63
CA GLY A 165 -7.84 7.60 -0.18
C GLY A 165 -6.61 8.35 -0.72
N VAL A 166 -6.34 9.55 -0.20
CA VAL A 166 -5.17 10.33 -0.63
C VAL A 166 -3.87 9.51 -0.48
N PRO A 167 -3.00 9.43 -1.50
CA PRO A 167 -1.76 8.67 -1.42
C PRO A 167 -0.90 9.02 -0.19
N CYS A 168 -0.22 8.03 0.40
CA CYS A 168 0.71 8.28 1.51
C CYS A 168 1.91 9.14 1.05
N SER A 169 2.69 9.68 1.99
CA SER A 169 3.85 10.54 1.71
C SER A 169 4.81 9.96 0.68
N ASP A 170 5.12 8.67 0.79
CA ASP A 170 6.07 7.99 -0.10
C ASP A 170 5.51 7.87 -1.53
N CYS A 171 4.21 7.55 -1.64
CA CYS A 171 3.54 7.47 -2.93
C CYS A 171 3.38 8.86 -3.55
N THR A 172 3.07 9.88 -2.75
CA THR A 172 3.02 11.28 -3.20
C THR A 172 4.36 11.71 -3.79
N GLY A 173 5.47 11.46 -3.10
CA GLY A 173 6.81 11.75 -3.62
C GLY A 173 7.10 11.01 -4.93
N ALA A 174 6.77 9.72 -5.01
CA ALA A 174 6.94 8.93 -6.22
C ALA A 174 6.11 9.47 -7.40
N ILE A 175 4.84 9.82 -7.16
CA ILE A 175 3.93 10.37 -8.19
C ILE A 175 4.46 11.70 -8.73
N ILE A 176 4.89 12.61 -7.85
CA ILE A 176 5.43 13.91 -8.22
C ILE A 176 6.69 13.74 -9.06
N ASN A 177 7.63 12.90 -8.62
CA ASN A 177 8.89 12.67 -9.32
C ASN A 177 8.70 11.92 -10.64
N ALA A 178 7.66 11.09 -10.76
CA ALA A 178 7.26 10.43 -12.00
C ALA A 178 6.65 11.40 -13.04
N GLY A 179 6.49 12.68 -12.68
CA GLY A 179 5.99 13.72 -13.58
C GLY A 179 4.48 13.69 -13.80
N ILE A 180 3.73 12.91 -13.02
CA ILE A 180 2.27 12.83 -13.10
C ILE A 180 1.68 14.17 -12.69
N LYS A 181 0.78 14.72 -13.51
CA LYS A 181 0.24 16.08 -13.32
C LYS A 181 -1.14 16.10 -12.66
N ARG A 182 -1.80 14.96 -12.58
CA ARG A 182 -3.15 14.87 -12.02
C ARG A 182 -3.40 13.54 -11.36
N VAL A 183 -4.01 13.57 -10.17
CA VAL A 183 -4.34 12.38 -9.39
C VAL A 183 -5.81 12.44 -9.02
N TYR A 184 -6.55 11.38 -9.35
CA TYR A 184 -7.91 11.14 -8.87
C TYR A 184 -7.84 10.06 -7.79
N CYS A 185 -8.33 10.36 -6.60
CA CYS A 185 -8.44 9.39 -5.51
C CYS A 185 -9.85 9.43 -4.90
N LEU A 186 -10.12 8.57 -3.95
CA LEU A 186 -11.39 8.54 -3.24
C LEU A 186 -11.36 9.49 -2.03
N ASP A 187 -12.52 10.08 -1.72
CA ASP A 187 -12.79 10.67 -0.41
C ASP A 187 -13.44 9.59 0.45
N ASP A 188 -12.82 9.29 1.58
CA ASP A 188 -13.33 8.36 2.56
C ASP A 188 -14.15 9.10 3.62
N ASN A 189 -15.13 9.92 3.19
CA ASN A 189 -16.30 10.48 3.93
C ASN A 189 -16.13 10.83 5.43
N THR A 190 -14.91 11.06 5.89
CA THR A 190 -14.56 11.26 7.29
C THR A 190 -14.23 12.72 7.58
N GLY A 191 -14.62 13.63 6.70
CA GLY A 191 -14.34 15.06 6.79
C GLY A 191 -13.00 15.41 6.14
N ALA A 192 -12.88 16.66 5.69
CA ALA A 192 -11.87 17.16 4.75
C ALA A 192 -10.39 16.88 5.07
N HIS A 193 -10.07 16.41 6.29
CA HIS A 193 -8.72 16.08 6.75
C HIS A 193 -8.61 14.80 7.62
N LYS A 194 -9.70 14.05 7.81
CA LYS A 194 -9.73 12.93 8.79
C LYS A 194 -9.53 11.54 8.16
N GLY A 195 -9.48 11.45 6.83
CA GLY A 195 -9.19 10.23 6.06
C GLY A 195 -7.81 10.22 5.37
N ASP A 196 -7.08 11.35 5.41
CA ASP A 196 -5.77 11.42 4.77
C ASP A 196 -4.75 10.57 5.55
N TYR A 197 -4.08 9.64 4.86
CA TYR A 197 -3.04 8.81 5.48
C TYR A 197 -1.82 9.62 5.95
N SER A 198 -1.57 10.78 5.31
CA SER A 198 -0.56 11.74 5.74
C SER A 198 -1.05 13.16 5.49
N TYR A 199 -0.89 14.02 6.50
CA TYR A 199 -1.17 15.44 6.42
C TYR A 199 -0.36 16.14 5.32
N SER A 200 0.87 15.68 5.06
CA SER A 200 1.77 16.34 4.12
C SER A 200 1.41 16.11 2.66
N SER A 201 0.67 15.04 2.32
CA SER A 201 0.47 14.63 0.93
C SER A 201 -0.26 15.67 0.09
N ARG A 202 -1.34 16.28 0.61
CA ARG A 202 -2.08 17.32 -0.10
C ARG A 202 -1.21 18.57 -0.33
N TRP A 203 -0.47 18.98 0.69
CA TRP A 203 0.43 20.12 0.62
C TRP A 203 1.54 19.90 -0.42
N LEU A 204 2.13 18.69 -0.46
CA LEU A 204 3.15 18.34 -1.45
C LEU A 204 2.61 18.38 -2.88
N PHE A 205 1.42 17.82 -3.12
CA PHE A 205 0.79 17.89 -4.45
C PHE A 205 0.51 19.33 -4.88
N GLU A 206 0.00 20.16 -3.98
CA GLU A 206 -0.24 21.57 -4.23
C GLU A 206 1.06 22.31 -4.61
N LYS A 207 2.13 22.14 -3.82
CA LYS A 207 3.43 22.81 -4.08
C LYS A 207 4.13 22.31 -5.33
N ALA A 208 3.93 21.05 -5.71
CA ALA A 208 4.45 20.49 -6.95
C ALA A 208 3.62 20.84 -8.20
N GLY A 209 2.47 21.50 -8.04
CA GLY A 209 1.56 21.82 -9.14
C GLY A 209 0.85 20.59 -9.72
N VAL A 210 0.65 19.54 -8.90
CA VAL A 210 -0.09 18.34 -9.26
C VAL A 210 -1.54 18.49 -8.80
N LYS A 211 -2.50 18.41 -9.73
CA LYS A 211 -3.93 18.56 -9.42
C LYS A 211 -4.45 17.29 -8.74
N LEU A 212 -4.79 17.37 -7.46
CA LEU A 212 -5.45 16.31 -6.71
C LEU A 212 -6.97 16.50 -6.75
N VAL A 213 -7.72 15.45 -7.09
CA VAL A 213 -9.19 15.43 -7.10
C VAL A 213 -9.68 14.24 -6.29
N CYS A 214 -10.41 14.50 -5.21
CA CYS A 214 -11.05 13.46 -4.41
C CYS A 214 -12.47 13.23 -4.90
N MET A 215 -12.84 11.97 -5.11
CA MET A 215 -14.14 11.55 -5.62
C MET A 215 -14.91 10.79 -4.55
N ASN A 216 -16.22 11.00 -4.48
CA ASN A 216 -17.05 10.22 -3.58
C ASN A 216 -17.00 8.73 -3.99
N LYS A 217 -16.67 7.86 -3.01
CA LYS A 217 -16.58 6.41 -3.19
C LYS A 217 -17.92 5.73 -3.51
N GLU A 218 -19.04 6.21 -2.96
CA GLU A 218 -20.38 5.65 -3.17
C GLU A 218 -20.77 5.59 -4.65
N LEU A 219 -20.32 6.56 -5.47
CA LEU A 219 -20.55 6.62 -6.92
C LEU A 219 -20.06 5.38 -7.70
N PHE A 220 -19.19 4.58 -7.07
CA PHE A 220 -18.53 3.43 -7.68
C PHE A 220 -18.87 2.10 -6.98
N LEU A 221 -19.69 2.15 -5.92
CA LEU A 221 -20.13 0.98 -5.17
C LEU A 221 -21.53 0.51 -5.60
N GLU A 222 -22.35 1.41 -6.13
CA GLU A 222 -23.64 1.03 -6.70
C GLU A 222 -23.42 0.20 -7.97
N GLU A 223 -23.87 -1.06 -7.95
CA GLU A 223 -24.00 -1.89 -9.14
C GLU A 223 -24.92 -1.13 -10.10
N GLN A 224 -24.38 -0.68 -11.24
CA GLN A 224 -25.21 -0.20 -12.33
C GLN A 224 -26.01 -1.41 -12.83
N LYS A 225 -27.25 -1.55 -12.33
CA LYS A 225 -28.27 -2.46 -12.86
C LYS A 225 -28.46 -2.26 -14.35
#